data_AF-A0A375IUJ9-F1
#
_entry.id   AF-A0A375IUJ9-F1
#
_cell.length_a   1.000
_cell.length_b   1.000
_cell.length_c   1.000
_cell.angle_alpha   90.00
_cell.angle_beta   90.00
_cell.angle_gamma   90.00
#
_symmetry.space_group_name_H-M   'P 1'
#
loop_
_entity.id
_entity.type
_entity.pdbx_description
1 polymer ?
#
loop_
_entity_poly.entity_id
_entity_poly.type
_entity_poly.pdbx_seq_one_letter_code
_entity_poly.pdbx_strand_id
1 'polypeptide(L)'
;MSELIESGRSAARPRATLWVASMPWLFVLIWSTGFIVAKYGMPYAEPMTFLFLRFAGVLVLMVPFVVLARVPLPRVTGSTATDWRAVGHIAVAGLLLQAGYLGGVWAAIKLGMPAGVSALIVGMQPILTALIATRMGERIGARQWLGLLLGIAGVALVVANKLGASGLTPATLALAAGALFSITVGTVYQRHFCPVFDLRMGSVIQFAAAALACVPFMFLFETREVQWTAAMLGALAWSVVALSIGAISLLFLLIRQGAATKVSSLMYLTPPTTAVMAWLLFGERFPPLAAAGMVLAALGVALVIRR
;
A
#
# COMPACT_ATOMS: atom_id res chain seq x y z
N MET A 1 13.92 34.45 -48.63
CA MET A 1 15.14 33.67 -48.35
C MET A 1 15.73 34.21 -47.05
N SER A 2 15.91 33.50 -45.95
CA SER A 2 15.50 32.14 -45.56
C SER A 2 15.97 31.85 -44.13
N GLU A 3 16.01 32.82 -43.20
CA GLU A 3 16.92 32.61 -42.04
C GLU A 3 16.56 33.29 -40.72
N LEU A 4 15.28 33.52 -40.42
CA LEU A 4 14.86 34.05 -39.11
C LEU A 4 13.79 33.20 -38.39
N ILE A 5 13.59 31.94 -38.81
CA ILE A 5 12.56 31.04 -38.22
C ILE A 5 13.10 29.99 -37.24
N GLU A 6 14.40 29.66 -37.18
CA GLU A 6 14.84 28.54 -36.32
C GLU A 6 15.99 28.92 -35.38
N SER A 7 15.66 29.56 -34.26
CA SER A 7 16.41 29.30 -33.02
C SER A 7 15.46 28.73 -31.97
N GLY A 8 14.93 27.56 -32.30
CA GLY A 8 14.40 26.63 -31.32
C GLY A 8 15.54 26.28 -30.35
N ARG A 9 15.64 27.04 -29.25
CA ARG A 9 16.35 26.60 -28.05
C ARG A 9 15.63 25.35 -27.56
N SER A 10 16.08 24.22 -28.06
CA SER A 10 15.87 22.91 -27.47
C SER A 10 16.37 23.01 -26.03
N ALA A 11 15.45 23.28 -25.10
CA ALA A 11 15.71 23.16 -23.69
C ALA A 11 16.09 21.69 -23.47
N ALA A 12 17.39 21.46 -23.29
CA ALA A 12 17.92 20.15 -22.99
C ALA A 12 17.15 19.58 -21.79
N ARG A 13 16.33 18.55 -22.02
CA ARG A 13 15.66 17.84 -20.94
C ARG A 13 16.75 17.38 -19.97
N PRO A 14 16.69 17.72 -18.67
CA PRO A 14 17.67 17.26 -17.72
C PRO A 14 17.76 15.74 -17.82
N ARG A 15 18.93 15.20 -18.13
CA ARG A 15 19.18 13.75 -18.04
C ARG A 15 18.88 13.36 -16.60
N ALA A 16 17.74 12.73 -16.37
CA ALA A 16 17.44 12.13 -15.08
C ALA A 16 18.62 11.22 -14.74
N THR A 17 19.30 11.49 -13.62
CA THR A 17 20.39 10.64 -13.16
C THR A 17 19.86 9.21 -13.01
N LEU A 18 20.69 8.20 -13.29
CA LEU A 18 20.31 6.77 -13.18
C LEU A 18 19.64 6.47 -11.83
N TRP A 19 20.05 7.18 -10.78
CA TRP A 19 19.42 7.18 -9.46
C TRP A 19 17.94 7.57 -9.48
N VAL A 20 17.59 8.72 -10.06
CA VAL A 20 16.19 9.17 -10.18
C VAL A 20 15.37 8.21 -11.03
N ALA A 21 15.97 7.61 -12.06
CA ALA A 21 15.30 6.63 -12.91
C ALA A 21 14.97 5.31 -12.19
N SER A 22 15.78 4.91 -11.20
CA SER A 22 15.63 3.65 -10.45
C SER A 22 14.73 3.75 -9.22
N MET A 23 14.53 4.96 -8.65
CA MET A 23 13.70 5.19 -7.46
C MET A 23 12.29 4.57 -7.52
N PRO A 24 11.52 4.63 -8.62
CA PRO A 24 10.20 3.98 -8.69
C PRO A 24 10.25 2.45 -8.56
N TRP A 25 11.30 1.82 -9.10
CA TRP A 25 11.50 0.37 -9.00
C TRP A 25 11.90 -0.03 -7.59
N LEU A 26 12.80 0.74 -6.97
CA LEU A 26 13.18 0.55 -5.58
C LEU A 26 11.97 0.69 -4.65
N PHE A 27 11.10 1.67 -4.91
CA PHE A 27 9.86 1.85 -4.16
C PHE A 27 8.97 0.60 -4.24
N VAL A 28 8.79 0.03 -5.44
CA VAL A 28 7.98 -1.18 -5.62
C VAL A 28 8.60 -2.38 -4.92
N LEU A 29 9.93 -2.55 -5.00
CA LEU A 29 10.65 -3.61 -4.30
C LEU A 29 10.43 -3.49 -2.79
N ILE A 30 10.69 -2.32 -2.22
CA ILE A 30 10.47 -2.06 -0.78
C ILE A 30 9.00 -2.31 -0.44
N TRP A 31 8.06 -1.74 -1.19
CA TRP A 31 6.63 -1.92 -0.94
C TRP A 31 6.19 -3.39 -0.95
N SER A 32 6.69 -4.17 -1.91
CA SER A 32 6.40 -5.60 -2.05
C SER A 32 6.90 -6.43 -0.86
N THR A 33 7.97 -5.97 -0.18
CA THR A 33 8.44 -6.64 1.05
C THR A 33 7.43 -6.54 2.19
N GLY A 34 6.42 -5.67 2.14
CA GLY A 34 5.38 -5.58 3.18
C GLY A 34 4.64 -6.89 3.42
N PHE A 35 4.32 -7.62 2.35
CA PHE A 35 3.70 -8.94 2.42
C PHE A 35 4.67 -10.02 2.93
N ILE A 36 5.96 -9.88 2.60
CA ILE A 36 7.02 -10.78 3.04
C ILE A 36 7.28 -10.61 4.54
N VAL A 37 7.36 -9.37 5.02
CA VAL A 37 7.49 -9.06 6.45
C VAL A 37 6.31 -9.59 7.23
N ALA A 38 5.07 -9.44 6.72
CA ALA A 38 3.90 -10.04 7.34
C ALA A 38 4.15 -11.53 7.56
N LYS A 39 4.45 -12.28 6.48
CA LYS A 39 4.70 -13.72 6.57
C LYS A 39 5.90 -14.09 7.45
N TYR A 40 6.97 -13.31 7.42
CA TYR A 40 8.18 -13.54 8.20
C TYR A 40 7.98 -13.27 9.70
N GLY A 41 7.14 -12.29 10.06
CA GLY A 41 6.84 -11.92 11.45
C GLY A 41 5.77 -12.78 12.13
N MET A 42 4.85 -13.37 11.36
CA MET A 42 3.72 -14.15 11.89
C MET A 42 4.08 -15.35 12.78
N PRO A 43 5.25 -16.02 12.62
CA PRO A 43 5.67 -17.05 13.58
C PRO A 43 5.98 -16.53 14.98
N TYR A 44 6.32 -15.23 15.11
CA TYR A 44 6.86 -14.66 16.35
C TYR A 44 5.91 -13.72 17.07
N ALA A 45 4.94 -13.15 16.36
CA ALA A 45 3.92 -12.29 16.93
C ALA A 45 2.62 -12.39 16.13
N GLU A 46 1.51 -12.12 16.80
CA GLU A 46 0.19 -12.06 16.18
C GLU A 46 0.02 -10.73 15.39
N PRO A 47 -0.87 -10.70 14.37
CA PRO A 47 -0.98 -9.59 13.42
C PRO A 47 -1.15 -8.20 14.06
N MET A 48 -2.10 -8.02 14.96
CA MET A 48 -2.43 -6.72 15.57
C MET A 48 -1.37 -6.31 16.57
N THR A 49 -0.79 -7.26 17.31
CA THR A 49 0.35 -7.07 18.20
C THR A 49 1.56 -6.58 17.42
N PHE A 50 1.91 -7.23 16.31
CA PHE A 50 3.01 -6.80 15.45
C PHE A 50 2.74 -5.41 14.87
N LEU A 51 1.54 -5.18 14.32
CA LEU A 51 1.19 -3.89 13.73
C LEU A 51 1.21 -2.76 14.77
N PHE A 52 0.73 -3.01 15.98
CA PHE A 52 0.85 -2.08 17.10
C PHE A 52 2.31 -1.74 17.39
N LEU A 53 3.19 -2.75 17.53
CA LEU A 53 4.62 -2.54 17.74
C LEU A 53 5.27 -1.76 16.58
N ARG A 54 4.89 -2.06 15.34
CA ARG A 54 5.37 -1.34 14.15
C ARG A 54 4.93 0.12 14.20
N PHE A 55 3.66 0.40 14.44
CA PHE A 55 3.14 1.76 14.47
C PHE A 55 3.71 2.55 15.65
N ALA A 56 3.83 1.93 16.83
CA ALA A 56 4.51 2.50 17.98
C ALA A 56 5.98 2.81 17.67
N GLY A 57 6.71 1.89 17.02
CA GLY A 57 8.09 2.11 16.59
C GLY A 57 8.22 3.29 15.62
N VAL A 58 7.29 3.45 14.68
CA VAL A 58 7.25 4.62 13.80
C VAL A 58 7.02 5.91 14.60
N LEU A 59 6.10 5.90 15.57
CA LEU A 59 5.81 7.05 16.42
C LEU A 59 7.00 7.43 17.30
N VAL A 60 7.70 6.45 17.88
CA VAL A 60 8.93 6.67 18.66
C VAL A 60 10.00 7.40 17.85
N LEU A 61 10.08 7.15 16.53
CA LEU A 61 11.03 7.83 15.65
C LEU A 61 10.50 9.17 15.12
N MET A 62 9.23 9.24 14.72
CA MET A 62 8.66 10.40 14.04
C MET A 62 8.20 11.51 14.99
N VAL A 63 7.70 11.18 16.19
CA VAL A 63 7.24 12.17 17.17
C VAL A 63 8.38 13.10 17.60
N PRO A 64 9.56 12.61 18.03
CA PRO A 64 10.69 13.49 18.35
C PRO A 64 11.10 14.34 17.16
N PHE A 65 11.14 13.76 15.95
CA PHE A 65 11.48 14.48 14.73
C PHE A 65 10.52 15.65 14.45
N VAL A 66 9.20 15.44 14.52
CA VAL A 66 8.23 16.51 14.26
C VAL A 66 8.22 17.57 15.35
N VAL A 67 8.47 17.19 16.61
CA VAL A 67 8.59 18.13 17.74
C VAL A 67 9.83 19.00 17.59
N LEU A 68 11.00 18.40 17.32
CA LEU A 68 12.26 19.11 17.13
C LEU A 68 12.22 20.01 15.89
N ALA A 69 11.64 19.53 14.79
CA ALA A 69 11.46 20.30 13.56
C ALA A 69 10.30 21.30 13.64
N ARG A 70 9.58 21.37 14.78
CA ARG A 70 8.42 22.24 15.02
C ARG A 70 7.38 22.17 13.90
N VAL A 71 7.14 20.97 13.36
CA VAL A 71 6.16 20.76 12.30
C VAL A 71 4.77 21.02 12.90
N PRO A 72 3.99 21.99 12.38
CA PRO A 72 2.70 22.31 12.97
C PRO A 72 1.68 21.20 12.68
N LEU A 73 0.70 21.07 13.58
CA LEU A 73 -0.56 20.39 13.26
C LEU A 73 -1.28 21.13 12.10
N PRO A 74 -2.21 20.46 11.39
CA PRO A 74 -3.08 21.12 10.42
C PRO A 74 -3.70 22.39 11.02
N ARG A 75 -3.60 23.51 10.29
CA ARG A 75 -4.10 24.82 10.74
C ARG A 75 -5.29 25.25 9.91
N VAL A 76 -6.19 26.00 10.53
CA VAL A 76 -7.28 26.66 9.82
C VAL A 76 -6.71 27.74 8.89
N THR A 77 -7.20 27.79 7.66
CA THR A 77 -6.73 28.78 6.66
C THR A 77 -6.88 30.20 7.20
N GLY A 78 -5.78 30.96 7.24
CA GLY A 78 -5.76 32.34 7.75
C GLY A 78 -5.73 32.48 9.28
N SER A 79 -5.54 31.39 10.04
CA SER A 79 -5.49 31.41 11.50
C SER A 79 -4.30 30.59 12.06
N THR A 80 -3.90 30.91 13.29
CA THR A 80 -2.93 30.11 14.06
C THR A 80 -3.58 28.92 14.77
N ALA A 81 -4.91 28.84 14.79
CA ALA A 81 -5.66 27.77 15.43
C ALA A 81 -5.52 26.43 14.69
N THR A 82 -5.47 25.34 15.46
CA THR A 82 -5.46 23.97 14.94
C THR A 82 -6.80 23.61 14.32
N ASP A 83 -6.78 23.04 13.12
CA ASP A 83 -7.94 22.46 12.47
C ASP A 83 -8.13 21.00 12.93
N TRP A 84 -8.90 20.82 14.01
CA TRP A 84 -9.21 19.50 14.55
C TRP A 84 -10.05 18.64 13.59
N ARG A 85 -10.79 19.25 12.65
CA ARG A 85 -11.53 18.50 11.63
C ARG A 85 -10.57 17.88 10.62
N ALA A 86 -9.58 18.65 10.16
CA ALA A 86 -8.52 18.13 9.30
C ALA A 86 -7.71 17.02 10.01
N VAL A 87 -7.38 17.19 11.29
CA VAL A 87 -6.75 16.13 12.09
C VAL A 87 -7.61 14.87 12.14
N GLY A 88 -8.93 15.01 12.37
CA GLY A 88 -9.88 13.90 12.36
C GLY A 88 -9.94 13.18 11.01
N HIS A 89 -9.98 13.90 9.90
CA HIS A 89 -9.95 13.31 8.55
C HIS A 89 -8.66 12.54 8.28
N ILE A 90 -7.51 13.09 8.67
CA ILE A 90 -6.21 12.42 8.54
C ILE A 90 -6.18 11.15 9.41
N ALA A 91 -6.73 11.20 10.63
CA ALA A 91 -6.84 10.03 11.48
C ALA A 91 -7.70 8.93 10.83
N VAL A 92 -8.88 9.27 10.29
CA VAL A 92 -9.75 8.31 9.57
C VAL A 92 -9.05 7.72 8.36
N ALA A 93 -8.32 8.53 7.58
CA ALA A 93 -7.50 8.03 6.49
C ALA A 93 -6.47 7.00 6.99
N GLY A 94 -5.79 7.29 8.11
CA GLY A 94 -4.83 6.38 8.75
C GLY A 94 -5.46 5.08 9.25
N LEU A 95 -6.67 5.15 9.82
CA LEU A 95 -7.41 3.96 10.24
C LEU A 95 -7.67 3.02 9.07
N LEU A 96 -8.06 3.56 7.91
CA LEU A 96 -8.36 2.76 6.72
C LEU A 96 -7.07 2.25 6.05
N LEU A 97 -6.09 3.12 5.86
CA LEU A 97 -4.89 2.83 5.07
C LEU A 97 -3.83 2.05 5.85
N GLN A 98 -3.80 2.17 7.17
CA GLN A 98 -2.83 1.46 8.00
C GLN A 98 -3.50 0.33 8.78
N ALA A 99 -4.47 0.62 9.66
CA ALA A 99 -5.05 -0.42 10.51
C ALA A 99 -5.94 -1.40 9.73
N GLY A 100 -6.92 -0.92 8.96
CA GLY A 100 -7.86 -1.77 8.24
C GLY A 100 -7.21 -2.55 7.10
N TYR A 101 -6.43 -1.85 6.26
CA TYR A 101 -5.67 -2.48 5.18
C TYR A 101 -4.64 -3.49 5.70
N LEU A 102 -3.66 -3.05 6.50
CA LEU A 102 -2.59 -3.96 6.94
C LEU A 102 -3.13 -5.01 7.89
N GLY A 103 -4.07 -4.66 8.78
CA GLY A 103 -4.70 -5.60 9.69
C GLY A 103 -5.36 -6.76 8.95
N GLY A 104 -6.18 -6.47 7.93
CA GLY A 104 -6.83 -7.53 7.13
C GLY A 104 -5.82 -8.38 6.34
N VAL A 105 -4.82 -7.77 5.70
CA VAL A 105 -3.77 -8.52 4.98
C VAL A 105 -2.98 -9.43 5.92
N TRP A 106 -2.52 -8.89 7.04
CA TRP A 106 -1.63 -9.59 7.96
C TRP A 106 -2.38 -10.71 8.69
N ALA A 107 -3.64 -10.48 9.07
CA ALA A 107 -4.51 -11.52 9.62
C ALA A 107 -4.79 -12.63 8.59
N ALA A 108 -5.05 -12.29 7.33
CA ALA A 108 -5.23 -13.30 6.28
C ALA A 108 -3.97 -14.17 6.09
N ILE A 109 -2.78 -13.56 6.08
CA ILE A 109 -1.50 -14.27 5.98
C ILE A 109 -1.24 -15.15 7.20
N LYS A 110 -1.53 -14.68 8.42
CA LYS A 110 -1.44 -15.47 9.65
C LYS A 110 -2.32 -16.73 9.61
N LEU A 111 -3.52 -16.60 9.04
CA LEU A 111 -4.45 -17.71 8.83
C LEU A 111 -4.09 -18.60 7.62
N GLY A 112 -2.92 -18.37 7.01
CA GLY A 112 -2.34 -19.24 5.99
C GLY A 112 -2.45 -18.72 4.56
N MET A 113 -3.06 -17.55 4.32
CA MET A 113 -3.15 -17.01 2.96
C MET A 113 -1.74 -16.79 2.39
N PRO A 114 -1.43 -17.33 1.19
CA PRO A 114 -0.15 -17.08 0.54
C PRO A 114 0.07 -15.59 0.27
N ALA A 115 1.30 -15.10 0.50
CA ALA A 115 1.61 -13.67 0.43
C ALA A 115 1.35 -13.08 -0.97
N GLY A 116 1.69 -13.82 -2.03
CA GLY A 116 1.41 -13.39 -3.41
C GLY A 116 -0.09 -13.32 -3.73
N VAL A 117 -0.92 -14.17 -3.12
CA VAL A 117 -2.38 -14.14 -3.30
C VAL A 117 -2.98 -12.91 -2.59
N SER A 118 -2.56 -12.62 -1.35
CA SER A 118 -2.99 -11.41 -0.65
C SER A 118 -2.61 -10.14 -1.42
N ALA A 119 -1.38 -10.09 -1.94
CA ALA A 119 -0.90 -8.97 -2.76
C ALA A 119 -1.72 -8.81 -4.04
N LEU A 120 -2.08 -9.92 -4.70
CA LEU A 120 -2.90 -9.89 -5.90
C LEU A 120 -4.31 -9.34 -5.63
N ILE A 121 -4.98 -9.83 -4.57
CA ILE A 121 -6.33 -9.41 -4.20
C ILE A 121 -6.34 -7.90 -3.94
N VAL A 122 -5.44 -7.40 -3.09
CA VAL A 122 -5.33 -5.98 -2.77
C VAL A 122 -4.90 -5.17 -4.00
N GLY A 123 -4.05 -5.73 -4.86
CA GLY A 123 -3.63 -5.14 -6.13
C GLY A 123 -4.78 -4.83 -7.09
N MET A 124 -5.98 -5.39 -6.85
CA MET A 124 -7.21 -5.04 -7.57
C MET A 124 -7.85 -3.73 -7.09
N GLN A 125 -7.21 -2.98 -6.21
CA GLN A 125 -7.66 -1.66 -5.78
C GLN A 125 -8.13 -0.74 -6.94
N PRO A 126 -7.46 -0.65 -8.11
CA PRO A 126 -7.90 0.24 -9.18
C PRO A 126 -9.27 -0.13 -9.76
N ILE A 127 -9.58 -1.42 -9.78
CA ILE A 127 -10.89 -1.93 -10.19
C ILE A 127 -11.97 -1.41 -9.24
N LEU A 128 -11.77 -1.58 -7.93
CA LEU A 128 -12.74 -1.12 -6.94
C LEU A 128 -12.83 0.41 -6.91
N THR A 129 -11.70 1.10 -7.12
CA THR A 129 -11.64 2.56 -7.24
C THR A 129 -12.47 3.06 -8.43
N ALA A 130 -12.35 2.42 -9.60
CA ALA A 130 -13.13 2.76 -10.78
C ALA A 130 -14.64 2.57 -10.55
N LEU A 131 -15.03 1.50 -9.83
CA LEU A 131 -16.43 1.26 -9.45
C LEU A 131 -16.96 2.31 -8.45
N ILE A 132 -16.13 2.83 -7.55
CA ILE A 132 -16.52 3.91 -6.65
C ILE A 132 -16.67 5.22 -7.43
N ALA A 133 -15.75 5.52 -8.35
CA ALA A 133 -15.79 6.73 -9.17
C ALA A 133 -17.09 6.85 -9.98
N THR A 134 -17.71 5.73 -10.35
CA THR A 134 -18.92 5.73 -11.19
C THR A 134 -20.18 6.02 -10.41
N ARG A 135 -20.19 5.59 -9.14
CA ARG A 135 -21.19 6.05 -8.15
C ARG A 135 -21.07 7.56 -7.91
N MET A 136 -19.91 8.16 -8.18
CA MET A 136 -19.68 9.61 -8.12
C MET A 136 -19.98 10.33 -9.45
N GLY A 137 -20.52 9.63 -10.46
CA GLY A 137 -20.96 10.22 -11.74
C GLY A 137 -19.96 10.09 -12.91
N GLU A 138 -18.80 9.47 -12.71
CA GLU A 138 -17.86 9.21 -13.80
C GLU A 138 -18.35 8.05 -14.69
N ARG A 139 -18.24 8.18 -16.02
CA ARG A 139 -18.63 7.10 -16.96
C ARG A 139 -17.49 6.10 -17.17
N ILE A 140 -17.78 4.80 -17.06
CA ILE A 140 -16.83 3.73 -17.39
C ILE A 140 -16.79 3.53 -18.91
N GLY A 141 -15.61 3.62 -19.51
CA GLY A 141 -15.40 3.25 -20.92
C GLY A 141 -15.40 1.72 -21.14
N ALA A 142 -15.67 1.27 -22.36
CA ALA A 142 -15.68 -0.16 -22.70
C ALA A 142 -14.34 -0.87 -22.38
N ARG A 143 -13.21 -0.16 -22.52
CA ARG A 143 -11.87 -0.68 -22.16
C ARG A 143 -11.72 -0.93 -20.66
N GLN A 144 -12.29 -0.06 -19.83
CA GLN A 144 -12.26 -0.21 -18.38
C GLN A 144 -13.16 -1.36 -17.92
N TRP A 145 -14.30 -1.58 -18.58
CA TRP A 145 -15.13 -2.77 -18.37
C TRP A 145 -14.40 -4.06 -18.73
N LEU A 146 -13.70 -4.09 -19.86
CA LEU A 146 -12.87 -5.24 -20.23
C LEU A 146 -11.77 -5.47 -19.20
N GLY A 147 -11.08 -4.41 -18.78
CA GLY A 147 -10.05 -4.49 -17.75
C GLY A 147 -10.57 -5.01 -16.41
N LEU A 148 -11.78 -4.59 -16.01
CA LEU A 148 -12.48 -5.08 -14.84
C LEU A 148 -12.75 -6.59 -14.92
N LEU A 149 -13.32 -7.05 -16.04
CA LEU A 149 -13.62 -8.46 -16.26
C LEU A 149 -12.35 -9.33 -16.24
N LEU A 150 -11.27 -8.87 -16.91
CA LEU A 150 -9.99 -9.57 -16.93
C LEU A 150 -9.34 -9.61 -15.54
N GLY A 151 -9.43 -8.52 -14.77
CA GLY A 151 -8.96 -8.47 -13.39
C GLY A 151 -9.65 -9.50 -12.50
N ILE A 152 -10.98 -9.52 -12.53
CA ILE A 152 -11.82 -10.47 -11.79
C ILE A 152 -11.51 -11.90 -12.22
N ALA A 153 -11.42 -12.16 -13.53
CA ALA A 153 -11.08 -13.48 -14.06
C ALA A 153 -9.67 -13.93 -13.62
N GLY A 154 -8.69 -13.03 -13.62
CA GLY A 154 -7.33 -13.33 -13.17
C GLY A 154 -7.28 -13.72 -11.69
N VAL A 155 -7.94 -12.96 -10.83
CA VAL A 155 -8.08 -13.32 -9.40
C VAL A 155 -8.83 -14.64 -9.24
N ALA A 156 -9.93 -14.83 -9.97
CA ALA A 156 -10.72 -16.06 -9.92
C ALA A 156 -9.88 -17.28 -10.33
N LEU A 157 -9.02 -17.18 -11.35
CA LEU A 157 -8.11 -18.25 -11.75
C LEU A 157 -7.09 -18.58 -10.65
N VAL A 158 -6.50 -17.56 -10.02
CA VAL A 158 -5.55 -17.78 -8.91
C VAL A 158 -6.23 -18.42 -7.71
N VAL A 159 -7.45 -17.98 -7.37
CA VAL A 159 -8.24 -18.55 -6.28
C VAL A 159 -8.73 -19.95 -6.60
N ALA A 160 -9.27 -20.19 -7.80
CA ALA A 160 -9.81 -21.48 -8.23
C ALA A 160 -8.76 -22.58 -8.24
N ASN A 161 -7.54 -22.26 -8.67
CA ASN A 161 -6.42 -23.19 -8.64
C ASN A 161 -5.92 -23.49 -7.21
N LYS A 162 -6.36 -22.73 -6.21
CA LYS A 162 -6.04 -22.95 -4.80
C LYS A 162 -7.28 -23.24 -3.93
N LEU A 163 -8.47 -23.40 -4.51
CA LEU A 163 -9.66 -23.90 -3.81
C LEU A 163 -9.37 -25.36 -3.43
N GLY A 164 -9.14 -25.60 -2.14
CA GLY A 164 -8.66 -26.89 -1.60
C GLY A 164 -7.16 -26.96 -1.31
N ALA A 165 -6.38 -25.93 -1.67
CA ALA A 165 -4.99 -25.79 -1.22
C ALA A 165 -4.95 -25.07 0.15
N SER A 166 -3.96 -25.42 0.98
CA SER A 166 -3.78 -24.83 2.31
C SER A 166 -3.79 -23.30 2.27
N GLY A 167 -4.67 -22.66 3.07
CA GLY A 167 -4.64 -21.22 3.33
C GLY A 167 -5.67 -20.34 2.63
N LEU A 168 -6.53 -20.88 1.75
CA LEU A 168 -7.65 -20.14 1.16
C LEU A 168 -8.98 -20.61 1.75
N THR A 169 -9.37 -19.96 2.84
CA THR A 169 -10.63 -20.19 3.55
C THR A 169 -11.56 -18.98 3.40
N PRO A 170 -12.88 -19.14 3.64
CA PRO A 170 -13.82 -18.00 3.66
C PRO A 170 -13.35 -16.86 4.59
N ALA A 171 -12.75 -17.20 5.74
CA ALA A 171 -12.20 -16.22 6.67
C ALA A 171 -11.03 -15.42 6.07
N THR A 172 -10.06 -16.09 5.46
CA THR A 172 -8.91 -15.42 4.83
C THR A 172 -9.34 -14.54 3.65
N LEU A 173 -10.33 -14.99 2.86
CA LEU A 173 -10.90 -14.21 1.75
C LEU A 173 -11.66 -12.99 2.26
N ALA A 174 -12.46 -13.12 3.33
CA ALA A 174 -13.16 -12.01 3.95
C ALA A 174 -12.19 -10.94 4.48
N LEU A 175 -11.10 -11.36 5.12
CA LEU A 175 -10.05 -10.46 5.61
C LEU A 175 -9.32 -9.74 4.46
N ALA A 176 -8.94 -10.45 3.41
CA ALA A 176 -8.29 -9.86 2.24
C ALA A 176 -9.21 -8.92 1.45
N ALA A 177 -10.49 -9.28 1.31
CA ALA A 177 -11.50 -8.42 0.69
C ALA A 177 -11.79 -7.17 1.56
N GLY A 178 -11.86 -7.33 2.88
CA GLY A 178 -11.97 -6.23 3.83
C GLY A 178 -10.77 -5.28 3.75
N ALA A 179 -9.56 -5.83 3.63
CA ALA A 179 -8.35 -5.04 3.42
C ALA A 179 -8.36 -4.26 2.09
N LEU A 180 -8.76 -4.92 0.99
CA LEU A 180 -8.95 -4.28 -0.32
C LEU A 180 -9.98 -3.15 -0.26
N PHE A 181 -11.11 -3.38 0.40
CA PHE A 181 -12.13 -2.35 0.60
C PHE A 181 -11.57 -1.18 1.43
N SER A 182 -10.89 -1.48 2.53
CA SER A 182 -10.31 -0.50 3.43
C SER A 182 -9.28 0.39 2.75
N ILE A 183 -8.31 -0.18 2.02
CA ILE A 183 -7.31 0.60 1.28
C ILE A 183 -7.96 1.44 0.18
N THR A 184 -8.97 0.90 -0.51
CA THR A 184 -9.64 1.61 -1.61
C THR A 184 -10.42 2.81 -1.08
N VAL A 185 -11.30 2.60 -0.10
CA VAL A 185 -12.07 3.68 0.53
C VAL A 185 -11.14 4.67 1.21
N GLY A 186 -10.11 4.20 1.92
CA GLY A 186 -9.11 5.05 2.57
C GLY A 186 -8.37 5.95 1.57
N THR A 187 -8.00 5.42 0.41
CA THR A 187 -7.31 6.20 -0.64
C THR A 187 -8.22 7.26 -1.23
N VAL A 188 -9.48 6.92 -1.53
CA VAL A 188 -10.48 7.87 -2.04
C VAL A 188 -10.80 8.93 -0.99
N TYR A 189 -11.00 8.51 0.26
CA TYR A 189 -11.28 9.38 1.39
C TYR A 189 -10.15 10.37 1.64
N GLN A 190 -8.90 9.90 1.70
CA GLN A 190 -7.74 10.76 1.89
C GLN A 190 -7.59 11.76 0.74
N ARG A 191 -7.78 11.31 -0.51
CA ARG A 191 -7.72 12.21 -1.67
C ARG A 191 -8.78 13.31 -1.62
N HIS A 192 -9.98 13.00 -1.11
CA HIS A 192 -11.10 13.93 -1.05
C HIS A 192 -11.01 14.89 0.14
N PHE A 193 -10.79 14.38 1.36
CA PHE A 193 -10.83 15.16 2.60
C PHE A 193 -9.45 15.67 3.07
N CYS A 194 -8.36 15.06 2.60
CA CYS A 194 -6.99 15.43 2.98
C CYS A 194 -6.14 15.76 1.72
N PRO A 195 -6.59 16.65 0.81
CA PRO A 195 -5.90 16.90 -0.45
C PRO A 195 -4.51 17.53 -0.24
N VAL A 196 -4.33 18.29 0.84
CA VAL A 196 -3.07 18.93 1.21
C VAL A 196 -2.86 18.77 2.70
N PHE A 197 -1.81 18.06 3.10
CA PHE A 197 -1.34 17.99 4.48
C PHE A 197 0.16 17.71 4.51
N ASP A 198 0.83 18.11 5.59
CA ASP A 198 2.25 17.82 5.77
C ASP A 198 2.44 16.32 6.02
N LEU A 199 3.19 15.63 5.15
CA LEU A 199 3.36 14.19 5.25
C LEU A 199 4.02 13.73 6.55
N ARG A 200 4.85 14.58 7.19
CA ARG A 200 5.53 14.23 8.44
C ARG A 200 4.52 14.17 9.58
N MET A 201 3.80 15.27 9.81
CA MET A 201 2.78 15.34 10.86
C MET A 201 1.59 14.44 10.54
N GLY A 202 1.18 14.38 9.26
CA GLY A 202 0.11 13.49 8.84
C GLY A 202 0.45 12.01 9.00
N SER A 203 1.72 11.61 8.82
CA SER A 203 2.14 10.24 9.14
C SER A 203 2.01 9.97 10.64
N VAL A 204 2.44 10.91 11.50
CA VAL A 204 2.27 10.77 12.96
C VAL A 204 0.80 10.58 13.33
N ILE A 205 -0.11 11.42 12.80
CA ILE A 205 -1.55 11.30 13.07
C ILE A 205 -2.10 9.95 12.59
N GLN A 206 -1.75 9.53 11.37
CA GLN A 206 -2.22 8.28 10.80
C GLN A 206 -1.73 7.06 11.58
N PHE A 207 -0.44 7.01 11.91
CA PHE A 207 0.15 5.90 12.69
C PHE A 207 -0.34 5.91 14.14
N ALA A 208 -0.59 7.06 14.75
CA ALA A 208 -1.18 7.15 16.08
C ALA A 208 -2.61 6.61 16.09
N ALA A 209 -3.45 7.03 15.15
CA ALA A 209 -4.81 6.52 15.01
C ALA A 209 -4.80 5.00 14.77
N ALA A 210 -3.92 4.52 13.88
CA ALA A 210 -3.80 3.11 13.57
C ALA A 210 -3.30 2.27 14.77
N ALA A 211 -2.30 2.75 15.52
CA ALA A 211 -1.83 2.10 16.74
C ALA A 211 -2.95 1.96 17.77
N LEU A 212 -3.70 3.04 18.02
CA LEU A 212 -4.85 3.02 18.93
C LEU A 212 -5.93 2.05 18.45
N ALA A 213 -6.17 1.97 17.15
CA ALA A 213 -7.14 1.03 16.59
C ALA A 213 -6.71 -0.43 16.73
N CYS A 214 -5.41 -0.75 16.71
CA CYS A 214 -4.94 -2.11 16.95
C CYS A 214 -5.21 -2.60 18.38
N VAL A 215 -5.22 -1.70 19.38
CA VAL A 215 -5.37 -2.04 20.81
C VAL A 215 -6.60 -2.91 21.09
N PRO A 216 -7.85 -2.55 20.75
CA PRO A 216 -9.01 -3.39 21.06
C PRO A 216 -8.91 -4.77 20.41
N PHE A 217 -8.46 -4.88 19.16
CA PHE A 217 -8.33 -6.18 18.49
C PHE A 217 -7.24 -7.04 19.13
N MET A 218 -6.14 -6.42 19.52
CA MET A 218 -5.05 -7.07 20.22
C MET A 218 -5.49 -7.64 21.58
N PHE A 219 -6.37 -6.96 22.32
CA PHE A 219 -6.88 -7.47 23.60
C PHE A 219 -8.03 -8.47 23.45
N LEU A 220 -8.81 -8.39 22.37
CA LEU A 220 -9.98 -9.26 22.15
C LEU A 220 -9.65 -10.57 21.43
N PHE A 221 -8.65 -10.57 20.55
CA PHE A 221 -8.39 -11.70 19.63
C PHE A 221 -6.98 -12.30 19.74
N GLU A 222 -6.08 -11.70 20.52
CA GLU A 222 -4.66 -12.06 20.55
C GLU A 222 -4.15 -12.29 21.98
N THR A 223 -3.16 -13.16 22.14
CA THR A 223 -2.47 -13.41 23.42
C THR A 223 -1.49 -12.30 23.75
N ARG A 224 -1.02 -11.55 22.73
CA ARG A 224 0.01 -10.50 22.83
C ARG A 224 1.41 -11.06 23.13
N GLU A 225 1.59 -12.36 22.96
CA GLU A 225 2.90 -12.97 23.11
C GLU A 225 3.81 -12.61 21.93
N VAL A 226 5.02 -12.18 22.26
CA VAL A 226 6.04 -11.82 21.28
C VAL A 226 7.31 -12.61 21.57
N GLN A 227 7.72 -13.41 20.59
CA GLN A 227 8.99 -14.10 20.61
C GLN A 227 10.08 -13.19 20.05
N TRP A 228 10.83 -12.55 20.96
CA TRP A 228 11.89 -11.61 20.62
C TRP A 228 13.16 -12.31 20.09
N THR A 229 13.11 -12.74 18.84
CA THR A 229 14.24 -13.32 18.10
C THR A 229 14.90 -12.28 17.20
N ALA A 230 16.12 -12.57 16.72
CA ALA A 230 16.78 -11.72 15.72
C ALA A 230 15.94 -11.57 14.43
N ALA A 231 15.22 -12.63 14.04
CA ALA A 231 14.29 -12.62 12.92
C ALA A 231 13.12 -11.64 13.17
N MET A 232 12.48 -11.72 14.34
CA MET A 232 11.40 -10.80 14.74
C MET A 232 11.89 -9.34 14.78
N LEU A 233 13.05 -9.09 15.38
CA LEU A 233 13.64 -7.74 15.45
C LEU A 233 13.98 -7.20 14.06
N GLY A 234 14.55 -8.03 13.18
CA GLY A 234 14.84 -7.65 11.79
C GLY A 234 13.57 -7.31 11.01
N ALA A 235 12.52 -8.13 11.15
CA ALA A 235 11.22 -7.88 10.54
C ALA A 235 10.59 -6.58 11.05
N LEU A 236 10.60 -6.37 12.37
CA LEU A 236 10.05 -5.16 12.99
C LEU A 236 10.85 -3.91 12.56
N ALA A 237 12.18 -3.96 12.61
CA ALA A 237 13.04 -2.85 12.19
C ALA A 237 12.85 -2.50 10.71
N TRP A 238 12.81 -3.50 9.82
CA TRP A 238 12.53 -3.27 8.41
C TRP A 238 11.12 -2.69 8.18
N SER A 239 10.13 -3.17 8.94
CA SER A 239 8.75 -2.69 8.87
C SER A 239 8.59 -1.23 9.32
N VAL A 240 9.35 -0.83 10.33
CA VAL A 240 9.34 0.54 10.88
C VAL A 240 10.12 1.48 9.97
N VAL A 241 11.36 1.11 9.63
CA VAL A 241 12.29 2.02 8.94
C VAL A 241 12.07 1.99 7.44
N ALA A 242 12.19 0.83 6.78
CA ALA A 242 12.16 0.76 5.32
C ALA A 242 10.73 0.92 4.78
N LEU A 243 9.77 0.17 5.33
CA LEU A 243 8.40 0.13 4.82
C LEU A 243 7.54 1.33 5.24
N SER A 244 7.70 1.85 6.45
CA SER A 244 6.91 3.00 6.89
C SER A 244 7.62 4.31 6.56
N ILE A 245 8.78 4.58 7.16
CA ILE A 245 9.44 5.89 6.99
C ILE A 245 10.07 6.01 5.59
N GLY A 246 10.82 4.99 5.16
CA GLY A 246 11.58 4.96 3.91
C GLY A 246 10.68 5.01 2.68
N ALA A 247 9.67 4.14 2.60
CA ALA A 247 8.75 4.09 1.48
C ALA A 247 7.92 5.39 1.35
N ILE A 248 7.40 5.93 2.46
CA ILE A 248 6.66 7.21 2.44
C ILE A 248 7.57 8.36 1.99
N SER A 249 8.80 8.41 2.50
CA SER A 249 9.79 9.43 2.09
C SER A 249 10.14 9.32 0.61
N LEU A 250 10.36 8.10 0.12
CA LEU A 250 10.66 7.83 -1.28
C LEU A 250 9.47 8.19 -2.19
N LEU A 251 8.25 7.86 -1.78
CA LEU A 251 7.02 8.26 -2.47
C LEU A 251 6.90 9.79 -2.55
N PHE A 252 7.18 10.50 -1.46
CA PHE A 252 7.17 11.96 -1.45
C PHE A 252 8.18 12.56 -2.44
N LEU A 253 9.42 12.04 -2.45
CA LEU A 253 10.43 12.47 -3.40
C LEU A 253 9.98 12.23 -4.85
N LEU A 254 9.38 11.06 -5.12
CA LEU A 254 8.88 10.70 -6.45
C LEU A 254 7.71 11.60 -6.89
N ILE A 255 6.81 11.97 -5.97
CA ILE A 255 5.73 12.93 -6.26
C ILE A 255 6.31 14.31 -6.59
N ARG A 256 7.27 14.80 -5.79
CA ARG A 256 7.93 16.10 -6.04
C ARG A 256 8.67 16.15 -7.37
N GLN A 257 9.13 15.01 -7.86
CA GLN A 257 9.82 14.89 -9.16
C GLN A 257 8.87 14.61 -10.33
N GLY A 258 7.54 14.62 -10.12
CA GLY A 258 6.55 14.35 -11.17
C GLY A 258 6.48 12.88 -11.62
N ALA A 259 7.09 11.96 -10.88
CA ALA A 259 7.13 10.53 -11.21
C ALA A 259 5.91 9.74 -10.69
N ALA A 260 4.91 10.42 -10.09
CA ALA A 260 3.74 9.79 -9.48
C ALA A 260 2.99 8.82 -10.42
N THR A 261 2.80 9.20 -11.68
CA THR A 261 2.15 8.35 -12.70
C THR A 261 2.94 7.06 -12.97
N LYS A 262 4.28 7.17 -13.03
CA LYS A 262 5.17 6.01 -13.23
C LYS A 262 5.13 5.09 -12.01
N VAL A 263 5.14 5.64 -10.80
CA VAL A 263 5.02 4.87 -9.55
C VAL A 263 3.69 4.12 -9.49
N SER A 264 2.58 4.82 -9.76
CA SER A 264 1.25 4.20 -9.79
C SER A 264 1.16 3.05 -10.79
N SER A 265 1.80 3.19 -11.96
CA SER A 265 1.87 2.12 -12.96
C SER A 265 2.75 0.94 -12.51
N LEU A 266 3.85 1.20 -11.81
CA LEU A 266 4.74 0.13 -11.35
C LEU A 266 4.20 -0.61 -10.12
N MET A 267 3.26 -0.03 -9.37
CA MET A 267 2.59 -0.74 -8.27
C MET A 267 1.89 -2.04 -8.71
N TYR A 268 1.58 -2.21 -10.00
CA TYR A 268 1.06 -3.48 -10.55
C TYR A 268 2.10 -4.60 -10.63
N LEU A 269 3.37 -4.27 -10.47
CA LEU A 269 4.40 -5.27 -10.29
C LEU A 269 4.47 -5.76 -8.83
N THR A 270 3.72 -5.17 -7.90
CA THR A 270 3.71 -5.62 -6.50
C THR A 270 3.32 -7.09 -6.37
N PRO A 271 2.18 -7.58 -6.91
CA PRO A 271 1.83 -8.99 -6.80
C PRO A 271 2.87 -9.97 -7.38
N PRO A 272 3.37 -9.81 -8.62
CA PRO A 272 4.37 -10.74 -9.15
C PRO A 272 5.71 -10.63 -8.41
N THR A 273 6.11 -9.43 -7.97
CA THR A 273 7.34 -9.27 -7.19
C THR A 273 7.21 -9.95 -5.82
N THR A 274 6.09 -9.76 -5.12
CA THR A 274 5.80 -10.47 -3.87
C THR A 274 5.74 -11.98 -4.08
N ALA A 275 5.13 -12.48 -5.15
CA ALA A 275 5.08 -13.91 -5.46
C ALA A 275 6.48 -14.50 -5.65
N VAL A 276 7.35 -13.83 -6.42
CA VAL A 276 8.75 -14.26 -6.62
C VAL A 276 9.51 -14.25 -5.29
N MET A 277 9.39 -13.18 -4.49
CA MET A 277 10.03 -13.12 -3.17
C MET A 277 9.53 -14.25 -2.25
N ALA A 278 8.22 -14.51 -2.25
CA ALA A 278 7.62 -15.54 -1.40
C ALA A 278 8.00 -16.96 -1.83
N TRP A 279 8.19 -17.18 -3.14
CA TRP A 279 8.74 -18.42 -3.67
C TRP A 279 10.19 -18.62 -3.23
N LEU A 280 11.03 -17.60 -3.39
CA LEU A 280 12.45 -17.69 -3.03
C LEU A 280 12.68 -17.85 -1.51
N LEU A 281 11.93 -17.12 -0.69
CA LEU A 281 12.17 -17.05 0.76
C LEU A 281 11.41 -18.11 1.55
N PHE A 282 10.22 -18.53 1.08
CA PHE A 282 9.34 -19.44 1.82
C PHE A 282 8.95 -20.69 1.02
N GLY A 283 9.48 -20.87 -0.20
CA GLY A 283 9.14 -22.01 -1.04
C GLY A 283 7.68 -22.01 -1.52
N GLU A 284 6.98 -20.87 -1.51
CA GLU A 284 5.60 -20.79 -2.01
C GLU A 284 5.55 -21.19 -3.48
N ARG A 285 4.89 -22.31 -3.79
CA ARG A 285 4.73 -22.77 -5.17
C ARG A 285 3.67 -21.95 -5.88
N PHE A 286 4.03 -21.45 -7.06
CA PHE A 286 3.14 -20.78 -8.01
C PHE A 286 2.98 -21.66 -9.24
N PRO A 287 1.94 -22.51 -9.28
CA PRO A 287 1.66 -23.33 -10.45
C PRO A 287 1.40 -22.45 -11.68
N PRO A 288 1.65 -22.96 -12.90
CA PRO A 288 1.50 -22.17 -14.14
C PRO A 288 0.13 -21.48 -14.28
N LEU A 289 -0.95 -22.10 -13.80
CA LEU A 289 -2.28 -21.51 -13.82
C LEU A 289 -2.40 -20.27 -12.91
N ALA A 290 -1.76 -20.28 -11.74
CA ALA A 290 -1.69 -19.11 -10.88
C ALA A 290 -0.83 -17.99 -11.50
N ALA A 291 0.24 -18.34 -12.21
CA ALA A 291 1.02 -17.37 -12.98
C ALA A 291 0.20 -16.74 -14.11
N ALA A 292 -0.55 -17.55 -14.87
CA ALA A 292 -1.46 -17.06 -15.90
C ALA A 292 -2.54 -16.13 -15.31
N GLY A 293 -3.13 -16.49 -14.17
CA GLY A 293 -4.09 -15.65 -13.45
C GLY A 293 -3.50 -14.31 -13.00
N MET A 294 -2.26 -14.29 -12.50
CA MET A 294 -1.55 -13.05 -12.17
C MET A 294 -1.30 -12.16 -13.39
N VAL A 295 -0.88 -12.74 -14.52
CA VAL A 295 -0.70 -12.00 -15.78
C VAL A 295 -2.03 -11.42 -16.25
N LEU A 296 -3.10 -12.23 -16.23
CA LEU A 296 -4.44 -11.79 -16.63
C LEU A 296 -4.94 -10.62 -15.76
N ALA A 297 -4.74 -10.73 -14.45
CA ALA A 297 -5.12 -9.69 -13.51
C ALA A 297 -4.32 -8.39 -13.73
N ALA A 298 -3.01 -8.49 -13.95
CA ALA A 298 -2.15 -7.35 -14.26
C ALA A 298 -2.56 -6.66 -15.57
N LEU A 299 -2.89 -7.43 -16.62
CA LEU A 299 -3.40 -6.90 -17.88
C LEU A 299 -4.76 -6.20 -17.70
N GLY A 300 -5.66 -6.81 -16.92
CA GLY A 300 -6.95 -6.21 -16.61
C GLY A 300 -6.81 -4.85 -15.95
N VAL A 301 -5.97 -4.77 -14.92
CA VAL A 301 -5.69 -3.50 -14.24
C VAL A 301 -5.02 -2.48 -15.17
N ALA A 302 -4.05 -2.89 -16.00
CA ALA A 302 -3.41 -2.01 -16.97
C ALA A 302 -4.42 -1.39 -17.97
N LEU A 303 -5.43 -2.15 -18.38
CA LEU A 303 -6.51 -1.67 -19.26
C LEU A 303 -7.46 -0.68 -18.56
N VAL A 304 -7.72 -0.83 -17.26
CA VAL A 304 -8.56 0.11 -16.49
C VAL A 304 -7.91 1.50 -16.41
N ILE A 305 -6.58 1.57 -16.39
CA ILE A 305 -5.82 2.78 -16.09
C ILE A 305 -5.43 3.55 -17.34
N ARG A 306 -5.18 2.84 -18.44
CA ARG A 306 -4.99 3.45 -19.75
C ARG A 306 -6.34 3.98 -20.24
N ARG A 307 -6.65 5.22 -19.86
CA ARG A 307 -7.81 5.99 -20.32
C ARG A 307 -7.89 5.99 -21.85
#